data_AF-A0A373GMW0-F1
#
_entry.id   AF-A0A373GMW0-F1
#
_cell.length_a   1.000
_cell.length_b   1.000
_cell.length_c   1.000
_cell.angle_alpha   90.00
_cell.angle_beta   90.00
_cell.angle_gamma   90.00
#
_symmetry.space_group_name_H-M   'P 1'
#
loop_
_entity.id
_entity.type
_entity.pdbx_description
1 polymer ?
#
loop_
_entity_poly.entity_id
_entity_poly.type
_entity_poly.pdbx_seq_one_letter_code
_entity_poly.pdbx_strand_id
1 'polypeptide(L)'
;MNFNCIIKTGLVAVAAMVSLSSFSQDLIARQAPIDKKLKSVDSLALQKQIRAEQSEYPALSLYPNWNNQYAHSYGNAIIPETYTIDLTGFRMPTPSTKITSPFGPRWRRMHNGLDLKVNIGDTIVSAFDGKVRIVKYERRGYGKYVVIRHDNGLETIYGHLSKQLVEENQLVKAGEPIGLGGNTGRSTGSHLHFETRFLGIAINPIYMFDFPKQDIVADTYTFRKTKGVKRAGSHDTQVADGTIRYHKVKSGDTLSRIAKLRGVSVSTLCKLNRIKPTTTLRIGQVLRCS
;
A
#
# COMPACT_ATOMS: atom_id res chain seq x y z
N MET A 1 -3.81 47.09 -85.69
CA MET A 1 -4.26 47.13 -84.28
C MET A 1 -5.71 46.70 -84.22
N ASN A 2 -6.04 45.99 -83.13
CA ASN A 2 -7.36 45.60 -82.63
C ASN A 2 -8.00 44.31 -83.20
N PHE A 3 -7.84 43.26 -82.40
CA PHE A 3 -8.57 42.00 -82.43
C PHE A 3 -9.84 42.09 -81.56
N ASN A 4 -10.94 41.57 -82.09
CA ASN A 4 -12.11 41.10 -81.33
C ASN A 4 -11.86 39.66 -80.84
N CYS A 5 -12.30 39.31 -79.63
CA CYS A 5 -12.99 38.04 -79.29
C CYS A 5 -13.23 37.96 -77.77
N ILE A 6 -14.48 37.95 -77.29
CA ILE A 6 -15.36 36.81 -77.01
C ILE A 6 -15.06 36.07 -75.68
N ILE A 7 -16.08 36.14 -74.83
CA ILE A 7 -16.35 35.48 -73.55
C ILE A 7 -16.39 33.95 -73.68
N LYS A 8 -15.83 33.18 -72.72
CA LYS A 8 -16.42 31.91 -72.22
C LYS A 8 -16.04 31.60 -70.77
N THR A 9 -17.06 31.68 -69.92
CA THR A 9 -17.45 30.83 -68.77
C THR A 9 -16.45 29.78 -68.25
N GLY A 10 -16.15 29.89 -66.95
CA GLY A 10 -15.34 28.94 -66.18
C GLY A 10 -16.06 27.64 -65.81
N LEU A 11 -15.24 26.59 -65.68
CA LEU A 11 -15.62 25.27 -65.19
C LEU A 11 -14.62 24.93 -64.08
N VAL A 12 -15.09 24.93 -62.83
CA VAL A 12 -14.29 24.58 -61.65
C VAL A 12 -14.28 23.06 -61.53
N ALA A 13 -13.14 22.44 -61.81
CA ALA A 13 -12.89 21.04 -61.49
C ALA A 13 -12.17 20.96 -60.13
N VAL A 14 -12.87 20.43 -59.12
CA VAL A 14 -12.28 20.09 -57.82
C VAL A 14 -11.50 18.79 -57.98
N ALA A 15 -10.17 18.89 -58.01
CA ALA A 15 -9.29 17.74 -57.94
C ALA A 15 -9.05 17.38 -56.46
N ALA A 16 -9.53 16.20 -56.05
CA ALA A 16 -9.24 15.63 -54.74
C ALA A 16 -7.75 15.28 -54.63
N MET A 17 -7.03 15.92 -53.70
CA MET A 17 -5.67 15.52 -53.35
C MET A 17 -5.72 14.22 -52.53
N VAL A 18 -5.37 13.11 -53.16
CA VAL A 18 -5.06 11.86 -52.48
C VAL A 18 -3.64 11.98 -51.92
N SER A 19 -3.52 12.01 -50.60
CA SER A 19 -2.25 11.95 -49.88
C SER A 19 -1.64 10.54 -50.00
N LEU A 20 -0.70 10.38 -50.92
CA LEU A 20 0.13 9.17 -50.99
C LEU A 20 1.22 9.24 -49.91
N SER A 21 0.97 8.51 -48.82
CA SER A 21 1.93 7.73 -48.02
C SER A 21 3.40 8.20 -47.97
N SER A 22 3.77 8.88 -46.88
CA SER A 22 5.15 9.17 -46.47
C SER A 22 5.86 7.97 -45.81
N PHE A 23 5.74 6.77 -46.39
CA PHE A 23 6.26 5.52 -45.81
C PHE A 23 7.69 5.15 -46.26
N SER A 24 8.52 6.12 -46.66
CA SER A 24 9.91 5.84 -47.08
C SER A 24 10.99 6.63 -46.34
N GLN A 25 10.65 7.50 -45.38
CA GLN A 25 11.68 8.22 -44.59
C GLN A 25 12.09 7.52 -43.29
N ASP A 26 11.40 6.44 -42.88
CA ASP A 26 11.61 5.80 -41.57
C ASP A 26 12.62 4.63 -41.57
N LEU A 27 13.20 4.28 -42.71
CA LEU A 27 14.14 3.16 -42.79
C LEU A 27 15.60 3.55 -42.50
N ILE A 28 15.98 4.81 -42.72
CA ILE A 28 17.36 5.29 -42.46
C ILE A 28 17.55 5.62 -40.96
N ALA A 29 16.48 5.96 -40.23
CA ALA A 29 16.54 6.28 -38.80
C ALA A 29 16.79 5.05 -37.89
N ARG A 30 16.67 3.81 -38.41
CA ARG A 30 16.89 2.58 -37.62
C ARG A 30 18.36 2.12 -37.57
N GLN A 31 19.25 2.76 -38.33
CA GLN A 31 20.68 2.42 -38.40
C GLN A 31 21.59 3.52 -37.86
N ALA A 32 21.03 4.55 -37.19
CA ALA A 32 21.84 5.43 -36.38
C ALA A 32 22.37 4.65 -35.16
N PRO A 33 23.68 4.67 -34.87
CA PRO A 33 24.20 4.08 -33.64
C PRO A 33 23.49 4.81 -32.49
N ILE A 34 22.63 4.09 -31.76
CA ILE A 34 21.95 4.64 -30.59
C ILE A 34 23.04 5.04 -29.62
N ASP A 35 23.26 6.35 -29.54
CA ASP A 35 24.35 6.96 -28.81
C ASP A 35 24.35 6.42 -27.39
N LYS A 36 25.44 5.73 -27.00
CA LYS A 36 25.56 5.09 -25.68
C LYS A 36 25.37 6.11 -24.55
N LYS A 37 25.67 7.38 -24.86
CA LYS A 37 25.41 8.55 -23.99
C LYS A 37 23.92 8.87 -23.85
N LEU A 38 23.11 8.81 -24.92
CA LEU A 38 21.67 9.06 -24.84
C LEU A 38 20.96 8.02 -23.93
N LYS A 39 21.30 6.73 -24.08
CA LYS A 39 20.80 5.67 -23.17
C LYS A 39 21.19 5.90 -21.71
N SER A 40 22.41 6.40 -21.46
CA SER A 40 22.88 6.67 -20.10
C SER A 40 22.20 7.89 -19.46
N VAL A 41 21.92 8.95 -20.24
CA VAL A 41 21.23 10.15 -19.77
C VAL A 41 19.76 9.83 -19.46
N ASP A 42 19.10 9.02 -20.30
CA ASP A 42 17.76 8.50 -20.02
C ASP A 42 17.73 7.61 -18.78
N SER A 43 18.77 6.79 -18.55
CA SER A 43 18.84 5.94 -17.35
C SER A 43 18.96 6.74 -16.05
N LEU A 44 19.67 7.86 -16.06
CA LEU A 44 19.85 8.70 -14.87
C LEU A 44 18.61 9.56 -14.60
N ALA A 45 17.97 10.07 -15.64
CA ALA A 45 16.67 10.75 -15.53
C ALA A 45 15.60 9.78 -14.99
N LEU A 46 15.53 8.56 -15.53
CA LEU A 46 14.63 7.51 -15.05
C LEU A 46 14.93 7.11 -13.60
N GLN A 47 16.20 6.96 -13.21
CA GLN A 47 16.57 6.69 -11.82
C GLN A 47 16.18 7.83 -10.89
N LYS A 48 16.34 9.09 -11.31
CA LYS A 48 15.87 10.25 -10.53
C LYS A 48 14.36 10.24 -10.38
N GLN A 49 13.62 9.91 -11.44
CA GLN A 49 12.17 9.76 -11.41
C GLN A 49 11.74 8.67 -10.44
N ILE A 50 12.34 7.48 -10.53
CA ILE A 50 12.07 6.34 -9.64
C ILE A 50 12.37 6.71 -8.19
N ARG A 51 13.50 7.37 -7.93
CA ARG A 51 13.85 7.82 -6.56
C ARG A 51 12.87 8.87 -6.04
N ALA A 52 12.44 9.81 -6.88
CA ALA A 52 11.45 10.81 -6.49
C ALA A 52 10.11 10.14 -6.16
N GLU A 53 9.67 9.18 -6.97
CA GLU A 53 8.44 8.42 -6.74
C GLU A 53 8.55 7.52 -5.49
N GLN A 54 9.69 6.85 -5.27
CA GLN A 54 9.95 6.06 -4.05
C GLN A 54 9.97 6.95 -2.80
N SER A 55 10.57 8.14 -2.88
CA SER A 55 10.55 9.10 -1.78
C SER A 55 9.14 9.62 -1.51
N GLU A 56 8.30 9.72 -2.54
CA GLU A 56 6.91 10.15 -2.37
C GLU A 56 6.04 9.03 -1.80
N TYR A 57 6.27 7.79 -2.25
CA TYR A 57 5.52 6.61 -1.86
C TYR A 57 6.45 5.39 -1.67
N PRO A 58 6.99 5.19 -0.45
CA PRO A 58 7.81 4.03 -0.16
C PRO A 58 7.09 2.73 -0.50
N ALA A 59 7.79 1.83 -1.18
CA ALA A 59 7.27 0.54 -1.63
C ALA A 59 5.95 0.62 -2.43
N LEU A 60 5.78 1.66 -3.28
CA LEU A 60 4.58 1.87 -4.10
C LEU A 60 4.16 0.63 -4.91
N SER A 61 5.12 -0.14 -5.40
CA SER A 61 4.85 -1.36 -6.18
C SER A 61 4.17 -2.47 -5.36
N LEU A 62 4.26 -2.44 -4.03
CA LEU A 62 3.69 -3.43 -3.13
C LEU A 62 2.38 -2.95 -2.51
N TYR A 63 2.32 -1.68 -2.12
CA TYR A 63 1.20 -1.13 -1.36
C TYR A 63 0.16 -0.48 -2.28
N PRO A 64 -1.12 -0.87 -2.20
CA PRO A 64 -2.14 -0.42 -3.15
C PRO A 64 -2.55 1.05 -3.00
N ASN A 65 -2.26 1.66 -1.84
CA ASN A 65 -2.57 3.05 -1.55
C ASN A 65 -1.67 3.61 -0.45
N TRP A 66 -1.63 4.95 -0.40
CA TRP A 66 -1.14 5.70 0.76
C TRP A 66 -2.35 6.14 1.59
N ASN A 67 -2.49 5.60 2.80
CA ASN A 67 -3.63 5.85 3.67
C ASN A 67 -3.13 6.20 5.07
N ASN A 68 -3.43 7.41 5.53
CA ASN A 68 -3.04 7.92 6.85
C ASN A 68 -4.17 7.75 7.89
N GLN A 69 -5.33 7.23 7.49
CA GLN A 69 -6.48 7.09 8.37
C GLN A 69 -6.33 5.93 9.36
N TYR A 70 -6.00 4.74 8.86
CA TYR A 70 -6.00 3.51 9.65
C TYR A 70 -4.64 2.82 9.58
N ALA A 71 -4.12 2.37 10.72
CA ALA A 71 -2.91 1.55 10.76
C ALA A 71 -3.06 0.25 9.94
N HIS A 72 -4.29 -0.18 9.69
CA HIS A 72 -4.66 -1.41 8.97
C HIS A 72 -5.56 -1.10 7.77
N SER A 73 -4.99 -0.73 6.63
CA SER A 73 -5.77 -0.23 5.48
C SER A 73 -5.70 -1.12 4.22
N TYR A 74 -4.89 -2.17 4.21
CA TYR A 74 -4.53 -2.91 2.98
C TYR A 74 -5.48 -4.06 2.62
N GLY A 75 -6.78 -3.90 2.88
CA GLY A 75 -7.80 -4.94 2.69
C GLY A 75 -7.85 -5.56 1.28
N ASN A 76 -7.44 -4.84 0.25
CA ASN A 76 -7.38 -5.28 -1.14
C ASN A 76 -5.96 -5.53 -1.68
N ALA A 77 -4.92 -5.47 -0.83
CA ALA A 77 -3.55 -5.70 -1.30
C ALA A 77 -3.35 -7.15 -1.76
N ILE A 78 -2.71 -7.30 -2.91
CA ILE A 78 -2.27 -8.59 -3.45
C ILE A 78 -0.99 -8.95 -2.70
N ILE A 79 -1.09 -9.95 -1.81
CA ILE A 79 0.05 -10.40 -1.02
C ILE A 79 0.79 -11.49 -1.81
N PRO A 80 2.07 -11.31 -2.14
CA PRO A 80 2.86 -12.31 -2.84
C PRO A 80 3.03 -13.57 -1.97
N GLU A 81 3.21 -14.73 -2.60
CA GLU A 81 3.48 -15.98 -1.88
C GLU A 81 4.79 -15.90 -1.10
N THR A 82 5.79 -15.23 -1.69
CA THR A 82 7.09 -14.98 -1.06
C THR A 82 7.58 -13.58 -1.37
N TYR A 83 8.24 -12.93 -0.40
CA TYR A 83 8.93 -11.66 -0.61
C TYR A 83 10.17 -11.57 0.29
N THR A 84 11.30 -11.15 -0.25
CA THR A 84 12.53 -10.98 0.52
C THR A 84 12.66 -9.53 0.94
N ILE A 85 12.71 -9.32 2.26
CA ILE A 85 12.87 -8.03 2.90
C ILE A 85 14.35 -7.85 3.22
N ASP A 86 14.93 -6.76 2.74
CA ASP A 86 16.27 -6.33 3.11
C ASP A 86 16.24 -5.65 4.49
N LEU A 87 17.04 -6.16 5.42
CA LEU A 87 17.15 -5.66 6.80
C LEU A 87 18.43 -4.86 7.02
N THR A 88 19.28 -4.71 5.99
CA THR A 88 20.46 -3.86 6.09
C THR A 88 20.08 -2.41 6.36
N GLY A 89 20.94 -1.69 7.08
CA GLY A 89 20.65 -0.31 7.52
C GLY A 89 19.65 -0.20 8.67
N PHE A 90 19.21 -1.33 9.26
CA PHE A 90 18.39 -1.32 10.46
C PHE A 90 19.06 -0.60 11.63
N ARG A 91 18.24 0.11 12.41
CA ARG A 91 18.61 0.65 13.73
C ARG A 91 17.61 0.16 14.76
N MET A 92 18.11 -0.24 15.93
CA MET A 92 17.22 -0.58 17.04
C MET A 92 16.40 0.65 17.45
N PRO A 93 15.07 0.51 17.64
CA PRO A 93 14.20 1.65 17.93
C PRO A 93 14.42 2.25 19.32
N THR A 94 15.10 1.52 20.21
CA THR A 94 15.50 1.93 21.56
C THR A 94 16.74 1.12 21.97
N PRO A 95 17.67 1.68 22.78
CA PRO A 95 18.81 0.92 23.32
C PRO A 95 18.41 -0.14 24.34
N SER A 96 17.13 -0.20 24.74
CA SER A 96 16.65 -1.22 25.67
C SER A 96 16.67 -2.61 25.06
N THR A 97 17.27 -3.55 25.78
CA THR A 97 17.40 -4.96 25.39
C THR A 97 16.30 -5.85 25.97
N LYS A 98 15.49 -5.33 26.91
CA LYS A 98 14.55 -6.13 27.70
C LYS A 98 13.16 -6.17 27.06
N ILE A 99 12.81 -7.32 26.48
CA ILE A 99 11.44 -7.63 26.07
C ILE A 99 10.62 -7.91 27.33
N THR A 100 9.59 -7.08 27.60
CA THR A 100 8.65 -7.27 28.71
C THR A 100 7.47 -8.14 28.32
N SER A 101 7.12 -8.17 27.02
CA SER A 101 6.10 -9.07 26.55
C SER A 101 6.26 -9.41 25.05
N PRO A 102 6.26 -10.70 24.69
CA PRO A 102 6.53 -11.13 23.32
C PRO A 102 5.30 -11.00 22.40
N PHE A 103 5.55 -11.17 21.10
CA PHE A 103 4.52 -11.38 20.09
C PHE A 103 3.79 -12.70 20.31
N GLY A 104 2.48 -12.72 20.09
CA GLY A 104 1.69 -13.95 20.15
C GLY A 104 0.37 -13.83 20.90
N PRO A 105 -0.37 -14.94 21.02
CA PRO A 105 -1.65 -14.98 21.73
C PRO A 105 -1.50 -14.64 23.22
N ARG A 106 -2.33 -13.72 23.71
CA ARG A 106 -2.50 -13.38 25.13
C ARG A 106 -3.94 -13.64 25.53
N TRP A 107 -4.21 -14.73 26.22
CA TRP A 107 -5.57 -15.14 26.61
C TRP A 107 -6.53 -15.10 25.40
N ARG A 108 -7.39 -14.07 25.33
CA ARG A 108 -8.39 -13.87 24.27
C ARG A 108 -7.97 -12.90 23.16
N ARG A 109 -6.76 -12.33 23.19
CA ARG A 109 -6.30 -11.31 22.23
C ARG A 109 -4.94 -11.64 21.65
N MET A 110 -4.75 -11.43 20.35
CA MET A 110 -3.44 -11.48 19.74
C MET A 110 -2.63 -10.22 20.08
N HIS A 111 -1.37 -10.41 20.47
CA HIS A 111 -0.37 -9.35 20.52
C HIS A 111 0.40 -9.33 19.20
N ASN A 112 0.16 -8.30 18.38
CA ASN A 112 0.71 -8.19 17.02
C ASN A 112 2.10 -7.55 16.96
N GLY A 113 2.66 -7.21 18.12
CA GLY A 113 4.01 -6.66 18.26
C GLY A 113 4.76 -7.34 19.37
N LEU A 114 5.78 -6.67 19.88
CA LEU A 114 6.40 -6.98 21.16
C LEU A 114 6.56 -5.69 21.98
N ASP A 115 6.70 -5.86 23.29
CA ASP A 115 6.83 -4.74 24.21
C ASP A 115 8.27 -4.69 24.75
N LEU A 116 8.92 -3.53 24.61
CA LEU A 116 10.27 -3.27 25.11
C LEU A 116 10.20 -2.35 26.33
N LYS A 117 10.98 -2.67 27.37
CA LYS A 117 11.05 -1.83 28.57
C LYS A 117 11.66 -0.48 28.21
N VAL A 118 10.91 0.61 28.33
CA VAL A 118 11.45 1.97 28.26
C VAL A 118 10.87 2.80 29.41
N ASN A 119 11.53 3.88 29.77
CA ASN A 119 11.01 4.89 30.67
C ASN A 119 10.24 5.96 29.88
N ILE A 120 9.38 6.69 30.58
CA ILE A 120 8.68 7.82 29.98
C ILE A 120 9.73 8.88 29.64
N GLY A 121 9.76 9.31 28.38
CA GLY A 121 10.72 10.30 27.91
C GLY A 121 11.95 9.73 27.20
N ASP A 122 12.18 8.41 27.24
CA ASP A 122 13.29 7.79 26.50
C ASP A 122 13.12 8.05 24.99
N THR A 123 14.20 8.39 24.29
CA THR A 123 14.14 8.63 22.84
C THR A 123 13.83 7.34 22.08
N ILE A 124 12.82 7.39 21.22
CA ILE A 124 12.47 6.34 20.27
C ILE A 124 12.82 6.80 18.88
N VAL A 125 13.50 5.95 18.12
CA VAL A 125 14.02 6.26 16.78
C VAL A 125 13.37 5.39 15.70
N SER A 126 13.41 5.86 14.44
CA SER A 126 12.97 5.06 13.30
C SER A 126 13.90 3.87 13.07
N ALA A 127 13.33 2.68 12.88
CA ALA A 127 14.06 1.44 12.64
C ALA A 127 14.75 1.39 11.27
N PHE A 128 14.16 2.04 10.27
CA PHE A 128 14.67 2.11 8.90
C PHE A 128 14.39 3.48 8.30
N ASP A 129 15.02 3.78 7.17
CA ASP A 129 14.63 4.88 6.30
C ASP A 129 13.18 4.70 5.84
N GLY A 130 12.43 5.78 5.73
CA GLY A 130 11.05 5.70 5.24
C GLY A 130 10.28 7.01 5.30
N LYS A 131 8.97 6.90 5.11
CA LYS A 131 8.03 8.03 5.19
C LYS A 131 6.97 7.74 6.25
N VAL A 132 6.73 8.72 7.11
CA VAL A 132 5.74 8.65 8.19
C VAL A 132 4.35 8.62 7.57
N ARG A 133 3.60 7.55 7.83
CA ARG A 133 2.24 7.37 7.33
C ARG A 133 1.19 7.85 8.32
N ILE A 134 1.40 7.60 9.61
CA ILE A 134 0.41 7.94 10.64
C ILE A 134 1.09 8.56 11.83
N VAL A 135 0.52 9.65 12.34
CA VAL A 135 0.83 10.22 13.65
C VAL A 135 -0.49 10.48 14.37
N LYS A 136 -0.90 9.57 15.25
CA LYS A 136 -2.26 9.60 15.83
C LYS A 136 -2.32 9.19 17.29
N TYR A 137 -3.49 9.44 17.88
CA TYR A 137 -3.84 8.99 19.22
C TYR A 137 -5.05 8.04 19.20
N GLU A 138 -4.91 6.88 19.84
CA GLU A 138 -5.97 5.88 20.01
C GLU A 138 -6.09 5.45 21.48
N ARG A 139 -7.09 5.99 22.20
CA ARG A 139 -7.27 5.77 23.64
C ARG A 139 -7.36 4.29 24.05
N ARG A 140 -8.00 3.44 23.25
CA ARG A 140 -8.27 2.02 23.58
C ARG A 140 -7.33 1.03 22.89
N GLY A 141 -6.37 1.53 22.13
CA GLY A 141 -5.37 0.75 21.39
C GLY A 141 -3.98 1.33 21.63
N TYR A 142 -3.33 1.79 20.56
CA TYR A 142 -1.91 2.16 20.57
C TYR A 142 -1.56 3.39 21.42
N GLY A 143 -2.51 4.15 21.96
CA GLY A 143 -2.20 5.43 22.58
C GLY A 143 -1.67 6.41 21.54
N LYS A 144 -0.65 7.19 21.87
CA LYS A 144 0.07 7.98 20.87
C LYS A 144 0.99 7.04 20.09
N TYR A 145 0.87 7.05 18.78
CA TYR A 145 1.66 6.18 17.94
C TYR A 145 2.10 6.82 16.64
N VAL A 146 3.14 6.23 16.07
CA VAL A 146 3.68 6.56 14.75
C VAL A 146 3.69 5.27 13.92
N VAL A 147 3.32 5.38 12.64
CA VAL A 147 3.52 4.30 11.65
C VAL A 147 4.40 4.83 10.54
N ILE A 148 5.44 4.08 10.19
CA ILE A 148 6.40 4.44 9.14
C ILE A 148 6.38 3.33 8.09
N ARG A 149 6.32 3.71 6.82
CA ARG A 149 6.49 2.79 5.70
C ARG A 149 7.88 2.94 5.11
N HIS A 150 8.51 1.81 4.84
CA HIS A 150 9.91 1.71 4.42
C HIS A 150 10.01 1.18 2.99
N ASP A 151 11.14 1.47 2.33
CA ASP A 151 11.39 1.04 0.95
C ASP A 151 11.62 -0.47 0.84
N ASN A 152 12.06 -1.11 1.92
CA ASN A 152 12.21 -2.57 2.00
C ASN A 152 10.87 -3.33 2.11
N GLY A 153 9.74 -2.63 2.02
CA GLY A 153 8.41 -3.20 2.06
C GLY A 153 7.84 -3.44 3.46
N LEU A 154 8.56 -3.12 4.53
CA LEU A 154 8.01 -3.15 5.88
C LEU A 154 7.24 -1.88 6.22
N GLU A 155 6.26 -2.04 7.10
CA GLU A 155 5.80 -0.97 7.98
C GLU A 155 6.21 -1.27 9.42
N THR A 156 6.66 -0.24 10.12
CA THR A 156 6.90 -0.31 11.57
C THR A 156 5.91 0.54 12.33
N ILE A 157 5.51 0.08 13.51
CA ILE A 157 4.59 0.80 14.41
C ILE A 157 5.26 0.99 15.76
N TYR A 158 5.17 2.23 16.27
CA TYR A 158 5.72 2.64 17.55
C TYR A 158 4.57 3.14 18.41
N GLY A 159 4.10 2.30 19.33
CA GLY A 159 2.95 2.56 20.19
C GLY A 159 3.31 2.99 21.61
N HIS A 160 2.28 3.45 22.32
CA HIS A 160 2.29 3.88 23.71
C HIS A 160 3.20 5.07 24.02
N LEU A 161 3.56 5.85 23.01
CA LEU A 161 4.45 7.00 23.12
C LEU A 161 3.89 8.05 24.11
N SER A 162 4.77 8.83 24.74
CA SER A 162 4.36 10.01 25.52
C SER A 162 4.25 11.26 24.64
N LYS A 163 5.07 11.34 23.59
CA LYS A 163 5.10 12.43 22.61
C LYS A 163 5.53 11.89 21.24
N GLN A 164 4.91 12.38 20.17
CA GLN A 164 5.38 12.20 18.80
C GLN A 164 6.21 13.43 18.40
N LEU A 165 7.33 13.21 17.71
CA LEU A 165 8.28 14.25 17.29
C LEU A 165 8.30 14.48 15.78
N VAL A 166 7.43 13.77 15.05
CA VAL A 166 7.33 13.80 13.60
C VAL A 166 5.90 14.03 13.16
N GLU A 167 5.73 14.41 11.90
CA GLU A 167 4.44 14.69 11.27
C GLU A 167 4.11 13.68 10.17
N GLU A 168 2.83 13.58 9.79
CA GLU A 168 2.43 12.73 8.66
C GLU A 168 3.08 13.20 7.35
N ASN A 169 3.51 12.25 6.53
CA ASN A 169 4.23 12.43 5.27
C ASN A 169 5.68 12.94 5.41
N GLN A 170 6.21 13.09 6.62
CA GLN A 170 7.62 13.40 6.83
C GLN A 170 8.52 12.23 6.40
N LEU A 171 9.61 12.51 5.68
CA LEU A 171 10.69 11.55 5.45
C LEU A 171 11.58 11.46 6.68
N VAL A 172 11.96 10.25 7.06
CA VAL A 172 12.80 9.98 8.23
C VAL A 172 13.91 8.99 7.88
N LYS A 173 15.05 9.14 8.55
CA LYS A 173 16.19 8.23 8.44
C LYS A 173 16.23 7.20 9.56
N ALA A 174 16.84 6.05 9.30
CA ALA A 174 17.11 5.06 10.34
C ALA A 174 17.94 5.71 11.47
N GLY A 175 17.46 5.58 12.71
CA GLY A 175 18.06 6.23 13.88
C GLY A 175 17.60 7.67 14.15
N GLU A 176 16.75 8.25 13.30
CA GLU A 176 16.17 9.57 13.54
C GLU A 176 15.14 9.52 14.68
N PRO A 177 15.17 10.45 15.65
CA PRO A 177 14.16 10.54 16.71
C PRO A 177 12.76 10.79 16.16
N ILE A 178 11.81 9.91 16.50
CA ILE A 178 10.41 9.99 16.04
C ILE A 178 9.41 10.20 17.17
N GLY A 179 9.82 9.94 18.41
CA GLY A 179 8.93 9.97 19.55
C GLY A 179 9.67 9.73 20.85
N LEU A 180 8.92 9.80 21.95
CA LEU A 180 9.41 9.50 23.28
C LEU A 180 8.62 8.34 23.89
N GLY A 181 9.32 7.46 24.61
CA GLY A 181 8.75 6.34 25.35
C GLY A 181 7.67 6.81 26.32
N GLY A 182 6.68 5.96 26.58
CA GLY A 182 5.51 6.38 27.32
C GLY A 182 4.65 5.24 27.87
N ASN A 183 3.44 5.63 28.27
CA ASN A 183 2.44 4.74 28.86
C ASN A 183 1.01 5.19 28.45
N THR A 184 0.82 5.59 27.19
CA THR A 184 -0.48 6.11 26.72
C THR A 184 -1.36 5.04 26.09
N GLY A 185 -2.67 5.28 26.04
CA GLY A 185 -3.63 4.32 25.46
C GLY A 185 -3.84 3.09 26.34
N ARG A 186 -3.91 1.91 25.72
CA ARG A 186 -4.12 0.66 26.45
C ARG A 186 -2.78 0.05 26.87
N SER A 187 -2.18 0.63 27.89
CA SER A 187 -0.90 0.21 28.47
C SER A 187 -1.01 0.10 29.99
N THR A 188 -0.32 -0.88 30.60
CA THR A 188 -0.31 -1.11 32.06
C THR A 188 0.95 -0.59 32.75
N GLY A 189 1.93 -0.09 31.99
CA GLY A 189 3.19 0.45 32.51
C GLY A 189 4.06 0.97 31.38
N SER A 190 5.09 1.75 31.70
CA SER A 190 5.95 2.35 30.66
C SER A 190 6.68 1.31 29.82
N HIS A 191 6.43 1.32 28.51
CA HIS A 191 7.04 0.45 27.51
C HIS A 191 6.85 1.02 26.09
N LEU A 192 7.67 0.55 25.14
CA LEU A 192 7.46 0.76 23.72
C LEU A 192 6.76 -0.48 23.17
N HIS A 193 5.59 -0.32 22.57
CA HIS A 193 4.99 -1.35 21.74
C HIS A 193 5.51 -1.23 20.32
N PHE A 194 6.25 -2.23 19.85
CA PHE A 194 6.90 -2.24 18.54
C PHE A 194 6.33 -3.34 17.66
N GLU A 195 5.88 -2.97 16.46
CA GLU A 195 5.42 -3.95 15.45
C GLU A 195 6.23 -3.83 14.16
N THR A 196 6.43 -4.98 13.51
CA THR A 196 6.82 -5.09 12.11
C THR A 196 5.67 -5.68 11.30
N ARG A 197 5.34 -5.08 10.17
CA ARG A 197 4.26 -5.53 9.30
C ARG A 197 4.68 -5.56 7.84
N PHE A 198 4.20 -6.55 7.12
CA PHE A 198 4.30 -6.62 5.66
C PHE A 198 2.88 -6.64 5.08
N LEU A 199 2.51 -5.62 4.30
CA LEU A 199 1.16 -5.50 3.72
C LEU A 199 0.02 -5.69 4.75
N GLY A 200 0.21 -5.17 5.96
CA GLY A 200 -0.75 -5.25 7.07
C GLY A 200 -0.76 -6.58 7.82
N ILE A 201 0.05 -7.56 7.41
CA ILE A 201 0.30 -8.79 8.17
C ILE A 201 1.38 -8.50 9.20
N ALA A 202 1.06 -8.73 10.48
CA ALA A 202 2.04 -8.63 11.54
C ALA A 202 3.02 -9.80 11.49
N ILE A 203 4.31 -9.47 11.49
CA ILE A 203 5.41 -10.43 11.54
C ILE A 203 6.04 -10.28 12.92
N ASN A 204 6.36 -11.39 13.58
CA ASN A 204 7.03 -11.37 14.87
C ASN A 204 8.41 -10.70 14.72
N PRO A 205 8.69 -9.55 15.39
CA PRO A 205 9.95 -8.84 15.21
C PRO A 205 11.19 -9.65 15.60
N ILE A 206 11.06 -10.67 16.48
CA ILE A 206 12.20 -11.51 16.89
C ILE A 206 12.77 -12.34 15.74
N TYR A 207 12.04 -12.52 14.64
CA TYR A 207 12.56 -13.23 13.45
C TYR A 207 13.50 -12.37 12.62
N MET A 208 13.48 -11.04 12.84
CA MET A 208 14.30 -10.08 12.11
C MET A 208 15.39 -9.49 13.01
N PHE A 209 15.13 -9.35 14.32
CA PHE A 209 16.01 -8.61 15.23
C PHE A 209 16.30 -9.37 16.53
N ASP A 210 17.58 -9.39 16.92
CA ASP A 210 18.10 -9.85 18.21
C ASP A 210 18.17 -8.66 19.17
N PHE A 211 17.09 -8.42 19.92
CA PHE A 211 16.97 -7.30 20.86
C PHE A 211 18.05 -7.31 21.97
N PRO A 212 18.42 -8.47 22.57
CA PRO A 212 19.55 -8.53 23.50
C PRO A 212 20.87 -8.06 22.90
N LYS A 213 21.18 -8.45 21.66
CA LYS A 213 22.43 -8.05 20.99
C LYS A 213 22.36 -6.71 20.27
N GLN A 214 21.18 -6.12 20.18
CA GLN A 214 20.93 -4.88 19.44
C GLN A 214 21.28 -4.98 17.95
N ASP A 215 21.05 -6.15 17.34
CA ASP A 215 21.48 -6.46 15.97
C ASP A 215 20.40 -7.18 15.16
N ILE A 216 20.59 -7.27 13.84
CA ILE A 216 19.74 -8.06 12.94
C ILE A 216 20.09 -9.55 13.06
N VAL A 217 19.11 -10.42 12.86
CA VAL A 217 19.34 -11.88 12.87
C VAL A 217 20.06 -12.32 11.59
N ALA A 218 19.78 -11.64 10.47
CA ALA A 218 20.38 -11.84 9.16
C ALA A 218 20.16 -10.58 8.30
N ASP A 219 20.92 -10.44 7.21
CA ASP A 219 20.79 -9.31 6.26
C ASP A 219 19.42 -9.27 5.58
N THR A 220 18.74 -10.42 5.48
CA THR A 220 17.42 -10.50 4.84
C THR A 220 16.46 -11.39 5.61
N TYR A 221 15.17 -11.11 5.45
CA TYR A 221 14.08 -11.96 5.91
C TYR A 221 13.14 -12.30 4.76
N THR A 222 12.92 -13.60 4.50
CA THR A 222 11.95 -14.03 3.49
C THR A 222 10.57 -14.21 4.12
N PHE A 223 9.67 -13.28 3.83
CA PHE A 223 8.26 -13.47 4.06
C PHE A 223 7.75 -14.63 3.21
N ARG A 224 7.02 -15.55 3.84
CA ARG A 224 6.28 -16.62 3.16
C ARG A 224 4.84 -16.58 3.63
N LYS A 225 3.91 -16.52 2.69
CA LYS A 225 2.48 -16.52 2.97
C LYS A 225 2.07 -17.91 3.45
N THR A 226 1.85 -18.06 4.75
CA THR A 226 1.33 -19.33 5.30
C THR A 226 -0.18 -19.40 5.08
N LYS A 227 -0.69 -20.62 4.80
CA LYS A 227 -2.13 -20.87 4.74
C LYS A 227 -2.74 -20.59 6.12
N GLY A 228 -3.43 -19.46 6.26
CA GLY A 228 -4.10 -19.07 7.51
C GLY A 228 -3.56 -17.83 8.23
N VAL A 229 -2.65 -17.04 7.63
CA VAL A 229 -2.29 -15.72 8.19
C VAL A 229 -3.54 -14.83 8.24
N LYS A 230 -4.10 -14.68 9.43
CA LYS A 230 -5.21 -13.75 9.68
C LYS A 230 -4.65 -12.33 9.71
N ARG A 231 -5.19 -11.45 8.86
CA ARG A 231 -4.88 -10.01 8.91
C ARG A 231 -5.28 -9.47 10.28
N ALA A 232 -4.37 -8.76 10.94
CA ALA A 232 -4.67 -8.08 12.20
C ALA A 232 -5.76 -7.03 11.94
N GLY A 233 -6.95 -7.22 12.53
CA GLY A 233 -8.11 -6.32 12.35
C GLY A 233 -9.19 -6.78 11.36
N SER A 234 -9.14 -8.01 10.84
CA SER A 234 -10.22 -8.56 10.03
C SER A 234 -11.47 -8.83 10.88
N HIS A 235 -12.41 -7.87 10.88
CA HIS A 235 -13.81 -8.28 10.78
C HIS A 235 -13.97 -8.96 9.42
N ASP A 236 -14.45 -10.20 9.45
CA ASP A 236 -14.58 -11.09 8.31
C ASP A 236 -15.39 -10.40 7.20
N THR A 237 -14.70 -9.96 6.16
CA THR A 237 -15.30 -9.64 4.87
C THR A 237 -14.42 -10.30 3.84
N GLN A 238 -14.74 -11.55 3.53
CA GLN A 238 -14.09 -12.31 2.47
C GLN A 238 -14.41 -11.64 1.12
N VAL A 239 -13.63 -10.65 0.71
CA VAL A 239 -13.75 -10.10 -0.64
C VAL A 239 -13.01 -11.06 -1.57
N ALA A 240 -13.81 -11.83 -2.30
CA ALA A 240 -13.37 -12.80 -3.28
C ALA A 240 -12.54 -12.13 -4.40
N ASP A 241 -11.51 -12.88 -4.82
CA ASP A 241 -10.89 -12.95 -6.15
C ASP A 241 -11.58 -12.09 -7.23
N GLY A 242 -10.80 -11.28 -7.96
CA GLY A 242 -11.23 -10.22 -8.89
C GLY A 242 -12.06 -10.68 -10.11
N THR A 243 -12.61 -11.88 -10.08
CA THR A 243 -13.66 -12.34 -10.99
C THR A 243 -14.97 -11.65 -10.63
N ILE A 244 -15.59 -10.95 -11.61
CA ILE A 244 -16.95 -10.42 -11.47
C ILE A 244 -17.92 -11.60 -11.36
N ARG A 245 -18.58 -11.75 -10.22
CA ARG A 245 -19.52 -12.87 -9.95
C ARG A 245 -20.95 -12.36 -9.96
N TYR A 246 -21.85 -13.12 -10.59
CA TYR A 246 -23.28 -12.83 -10.63
C TYR A 246 -24.10 -13.87 -9.84
N HIS A 247 -25.28 -13.46 -9.36
CA HIS A 247 -26.25 -14.33 -8.71
C HIS A 247 -27.65 -14.11 -9.29
N LYS A 248 -28.27 -15.19 -9.78
CA LYS A 248 -29.65 -15.18 -10.24
C LYS A 248 -30.58 -15.49 -9.07
N VAL A 249 -31.44 -14.53 -8.71
CA VAL A 249 -32.39 -14.62 -7.60
C VAL A 249 -33.34 -15.80 -7.81
N LYS A 250 -33.44 -16.67 -6.80
CA LYS A 250 -34.36 -17.82 -6.75
C LYS A 250 -35.48 -17.56 -5.73
N SER A 251 -36.50 -18.41 -5.75
CA SER A 251 -37.56 -18.37 -4.73
C SER A 251 -36.97 -18.49 -3.32
N GLY A 252 -37.39 -17.60 -2.42
CA GLY A 252 -36.90 -17.52 -1.04
C GLY A 252 -35.58 -16.77 -0.83
N ASP A 253 -34.98 -16.18 -1.87
CA ASP A 253 -33.78 -15.36 -1.71
C ASP A 253 -34.10 -13.98 -1.10
N THR A 254 -33.25 -13.57 -0.16
CA THR A 254 -33.22 -12.21 0.40
C THR A 254 -31.86 -11.58 0.16
N LEU A 255 -31.78 -10.24 0.15
CA LEU A 255 -30.51 -9.52 0.02
C LEU A 255 -29.46 -10.00 1.04
N SER A 256 -29.89 -10.22 2.29
CA SER A 256 -29.02 -10.75 3.36
C SER A 256 -28.55 -12.18 3.11
N ARG A 257 -29.42 -13.05 2.59
CA ARG A 257 -29.06 -14.44 2.26
C ARG A 257 -28.09 -14.50 1.09
N ILE A 258 -28.32 -13.72 0.04
CA ILE A 258 -27.44 -13.63 -1.13
C ILE A 258 -26.08 -13.04 -0.73
N ALA A 259 -26.08 -11.96 0.03
CA ALA A 259 -24.87 -11.31 0.53
C ALA A 259 -24.00 -12.30 1.34
N LYS A 260 -24.60 -13.02 2.30
CA LYS A 260 -23.92 -14.06 3.09
C LYS A 260 -23.40 -15.21 2.22
N LEU A 261 -24.22 -15.71 1.29
CA LEU A 261 -23.86 -16.81 0.39
C LEU A 261 -22.68 -16.43 -0.53
N ARG A 262 -22.57 -15.16 -0.91
CA ARG A 262 -21.56 -14.65 -1.83
C ARG A 262 -20.38 -13.96 -1.15
N GLY A 263 -20.34 -13.94 0.18
CA GLY A 263 -19.24 -13.36 0.95
C GLY A 263 -19.17 -11.83 0.88
N VAL A 264 -20.25 -11.14 0.49
CA VAL A 264 -20.29 -9.67 0.41
C VAL A 264 -21.25 -9.06 1.41
N SER A 265 -21.06 -7.79 1.75
CA SER A 265 -22.01 -7.08 2.61
C SER A 265 -23.29 -6.72 1.84
N VAL A 266 -24.43 -6.62 2.53
CA VAL A 266 -25.68 -6.15 1.92
C VAL A 266 -25.50 -4.75 1.33
N SER A 267 -24.73 -3.88 1.99
CA SER A 267 -24.40 -2.54 1.48
C SER A 267 -23.63 -2.60 0.16
N THR A 268 -22.63 -3.47 0.06
CA THR A 268 -21.84 -3.68 -1.16
C THR A 268 -22.71 -4.24 -2.28
N LEU A 269 -23.54 -5.25 -1.99
CA LEU A 269 -24.49 -5.83 -2.95
C LEU A 269 -25.48 -4.77 -3.46
N CYS A 270 -25.97 -3.91 -2.57
CA CYS A 270 -26.84 -2.79 -2.94
C CYS A 270 -26.15 -1.77 -3.85
N LYS A 271 -24.92 -1.36 -3.50
CA LYS A 271 -24.12 -0.41 -4.29
C LYS A 271 -23.80 -0.93 -5.69
N LEU A 272 -23.37 -2.19 -5.80
CA LEU A 272 -23.03 -2.82 -7.08
C LEU A 272 -24.21 -2.90 -8.05
N ASN A 273 -25.44 -2.99 -7.51
CA ASN A 273 -26.67 -3.15 -8.29
C ASN A 273 -27.54 -1.90 -8.31
N ARG A 274 -27.09 -0.79 -7.69
CA ARG A 274 -27.85 0.47 -7.56
C ARG A 274 -29.25 0.27 -6.97
N ILE A 275 -29.38 -0.63 -5.99
CA ILE A 275 -30.64 -0.92 -5.29
C ILE A 275 -30.56 -0.48 -3.82
N LYS A 276 -31.71 -0.32 -3.17
CA LYS A 276 -31.80 0.01 -1.74
C LYS A 276 -31.91 -1.28 -0.91
N PRO A 277 -31.54 -1.28 0.38
CA PRO A 277 -31.73 -2.44 1.27
C PRO A 277 -33.19 -2.88 1.41
N THR A 278 -34.15 -2.00 1.10
CA THR A 278 -35.59 -2.25 1.10
C THR A 278 -36.15 -2.68 -0.27
N THR A 279 -35.30 -2.80 -1.30
CA THR A 279 -35.75 -3.18 -2.64
C THR A 279 -36.19 -4.65 -2.68
N THR A 280 -37.42 -4.89 -3.13
CA THR A 280 -37.96 -6.24 -3.36
C THR A 280 -37.26 -6.91 -4.54
N LEU A 281 -36.68 -8.09 -4.33
CA LEU A 281 -36.02 -8.88 -5.37
C LEU A 281 -37.03 -9.67 -6.20
N ARG A 282 -36.88 -9.65 -7.53
CA ARG A 282 -37.71 -10.45 -8.43
C ARG A 282 -37.03 -11.78 -8.74
N ILE A 283 -37.80 -12.87 -8.72
CA ILE A 283 -37.29 -14.19 -9.12
C ILE A 283 -36.78 -14.10 -10.57
N GLY A 284 -35.55 -14.57 -10.80
CA GLY A 284 -34.86 -14.48 -12.08
C GLY A 284 -33.99 -13.23 -12.28
N GLN A 285 -34.07 -12.23 -11.40
CA GLN A 285 -33.21 -11.04 -11.42
C GLN A 285 -31.74 -11.44 -11.22
N VAL A 286 -30.83 -10.83 -11.98
CA VAL A 286 -29.39 -11.07 -11.85
C VAL A 286 -28.76 -9.93 -11.06
N LEU A 287 -28.07 -10.26 -9.97
CA LEU A 287 -27.34 -9.33 -9.13
C LEU A 287 -25.83 -9.55 -9.29
N ARG A 288 -25.09 -8.46 -9.45
CA ARG A 288 -23.63 -8.43 -9.37
C ARG A 288 -23.18 -8.53 -7.91
N CYS A 289 -22.31 -9.48 -7.61
CA CYS A 289 -21.85 -9.79 -6.25
C CYS A 289 -20.36 -9.49 -6.02
N SER A 290 -19.55 -9.20 -7.04
CA SER A 290 -18.17 -8.73 -6.94
C SER A 290 -17.79 -7.85 -8.14
#